data_AF-A0A955XIE8-F1
#
_entry.id   AF-A0A955XIE8-F1
#
_cell.length_a   1.000
_cell.length_b   1.000
_cell.length_c   1.000
_cell.angle_alpha   90.00
_cell.angle_beta   90.00
_cell.angle_gamma   90.00
#
_symmetry.space_group_name_H-M   'P 1'
#
loop_
_entity.id
_entity.type
_entity.pdbx_description
1 polymer ?
#
loop_
_entity_poly.entity_id
_entity_poly.type
_entity_poly.pdbx_seq_one_letter_code
_entity_poly.pdbx_strand_id
1 'polypeptide(L)' 'MSDPTPDGGALICPVHPDRAAVAACLACGRWLCAECRLTDEQGMPICAACAAER' A
#
# COMPACT_ATOMS: atom_id res chain seq x y z
N MET A 1 27.40 -10.25 -12.97
CA MET A 1 25.96 -10.50 -12.85
C MET A 1 25.37 -9.23 -12.26
N SER A 2 25.05 -8.25 -13.10
CA SER A 2 24.44 -6.98 -12.66
C SER A 2 22.96 -7.11 -12.94
N ASP A 3 22.19 -7.38 -11.89
CA ASP A 3 20.73 -7.38 -11.94
C ASP A 3 20.27 -5.93 -12.17
N PRO A 4 19.63 -5.60 -13.31
CA PRO A 4 19.05 -4.28 -13.46
C PRO A 4 17.78 -4.26 -12.61
N THR A 5 17.88 -3.81 -11.37
CA THR A 5 16.69 -3.42 -10.61
C THR A 5 15.94 -2.41 -11.46
N PRO A 6 14.73 -2.71 -11.96
CA PRO A 6 14.00 -1.76 -12.79
C PRO A 6 13.73 -0.55 -11.92
N ASP A 7 13.98 0.66 -12.45
CA ASP A 7 13.65 1.98 -11.90
C ASP A 7 12.44 1.93 -10.97
N GLY A 8 12.72 1.55 -9.73
CA GLY A 8 11.75 1.21 -8.73
C GLY A 8 11.41 2.51 -8.05
N GLY A 9 10.59 3.32 -8.70
CA GLY A 9 9.95 4.44 -8.05
C GLY A 9 9.24 3.89 -6.82
N ALA A 10 9.88 4.01 -5.66
CA ALA A 10 9.36 3.50 -4.41
C ALA A 10 7.99 4.15 -4.25
N LEU A 11 6.94 3.34 -4.40
CA LEU A 11 5.59 3.82 -4.22
C LEU A 11 5.51 4.31 -2.79
N ILE A 12 5.15 5.56 -2.56
CA ILE A 12 5.15 6.16 -1.24
C ILE A 12 3.72 6.10 -0.67
N CYS A 13 3.60 5.85 0.62
CA CYS A 13 2.32 5.94 1.28
C CYS A 13 1.83 7.41 1.26
N PRO A 14 0.60 7.70 0.79
CA PRO A 14 0.09 9.07 0.71
C PRO A 14 -0.14 9.70 2.10
N VAL A 15 -0.23 8.87 3.15
CA VAL A 15 -0.35 9.32 4.55
C VAL A 15 1.02 9.61 5.15
N HIS A 16 2.03 8.83 4.78
CA HIS A 16 3.37 8.91 5.35
C HIS A 16 4.39 9.05 4.21
N PRO A 17 4.79 10.28 3.83
CA PRO A 17 5.68 10.51 2.69
C PRO A 17 7.08 9.93 2.88
N ASP A 18 7.46 9.61 4.11
CA ASP A 18 8.73 8.99 4.47
C ASP A 18 8.69 7.45 4.39
N ARG A 19 7.51 6.85 4.18
CA ARG A 19 7.34 5.39 4.19
C ARG A 19 7.04 4.83 2.81
N ALA A 20 7.83 3.82 2.44
CA ALA A 20 7.55 3.01 1.27
C ALA A 20 6.24 2.24 1.46
N ALA A 21 5.43 2.26 0.41
CA ALA A 21 4.25 1.42 0.28
C ALA A 21 4.67 -0.02 0.00
N VAL A 22 3.97 -0.93 0.68
CA VAL A 22 4.21 -2.38 0.62
C VAL A 22 3.03 -3.14 0.02
N ALA A 23 1.88 -2.47 -0.13
CA ALA A 23 0.68 -3.04 -0.74
C ALA A 23 -0.21 -1.94 -1.35
N ALA A 24 -1.08 -2.30 -2.28
CA ALA A 24 -2.17 -1.44 -2.72
C ALA A 24 -3.49 -1.86 -2.04
N CYS A 25 -4.33 -0.88 -1.75
CA CYS A 25 -5.72 -1.10 -1.36
C CYS A 25 -6.48 -1.73 -2.53
N LEU A 26 -7.06 -2.91 -2.34
CA LEU A 26 -7.85 -3.55 -3.40
C LEU A 26 -9.20 -2.86 -3.67
N ALA A 27 -9.68 -2.02 -2.76
CA ALA A 27 -10.94 -1.29 -2.94
C ALA A 27 -10.77 0.01 -3.76
N CYS A 28 -9.69 0.77 -3.55
CA CYS A 28 -9.49 2.07 -4.20
C CYS A 28 -8.17 2.24 -4.95
N GLY A 29 -7.28 1.24 -4.93
CA GLY A 29 -6.00 1.25 -5.63
C GLY A 29 -4.90 2.09 -4.97
N ARG A 30 -5.16 2.75 -3.82
CA ARG A 30 -4.13 3.56 -3.12
C ARG A 30 -3.03 2.69 -2.55
N TRP A 31 -1.78 3.13 -2.72
CA TRP A 31 -0.60 2.49 -2.14
C TRP A 31 -0.49 2.77 -0.63
N LEU A 32 -0.19 1.75 0.17
CA LEU A 32 -0.20 1.80 1.63
C LEU A 32 1.12 1.25 2.19
N CYS A 33 1.67 1.95 3.19
CA CYS A 33 2.74 1.39 4.01
C CYS A 33 2.21 0.25 4.90
N ALA A 34 3.11 -0.48 5.55
CA ALA A 34 2.76 -1.60 6.42
C ALA A 34 1.83 -1.22 7.58
N GLU A 35 1.88 0.03 8.05
CA GLU A 35 1.01 0.54 9.13
C GLU A 35 -0.37 0.97 8.61
N CYS A 36 -0.44 1.60 7.44
CA CYS A 36 -1.71 2.02 6.86
C CYS A 36 -2.45 0.87 6.17
N ARG A 37 -1.77 -0.24 5.88
CA ARG A 37 -2.36 -1.45 5.33
C ARG A 37 -3.17 -2.16 6.40
N LEU A 38 -4.49 -2.05 6.28
CA LEU A 38 -5.42 -2.89 7.00
C LEU A 38 -5.77 -4.11 6.15
N THR A 39 -6.41 -5.08 6.80
CA THR A 39 -6.89 -6.30 6.16
C THR A 39 -8.38 -6.42 6.41
N ASP A 40 -9.17 -6.74 5.39
CA ASP A 40 -10.59 -7.00 5.59
C ASP A 40 -10.87 -8.44 6.08
N GLU A 41 -12.16 -8.75 6.28
CA GLU A 41 -12.63 -10.07 6.72
C GLU A 41 -12.21 -11.24 5.81
N GLN A 42 -11.89 -10.98 4.55
CA GLN A 42 -11.42 -11.96 3.57
C GLN A 42 -9.88 -12.04 3.49
N GLY A 43 -9.16 -11.27 4.32
CA GLY A 43 -7.71 -11.24 4.27
C GLY A 43 -7.13 -10.28 3.21
N MET A 44 -7.96 -9.42 2.62
CA MET A 44 -7.53 -8.53 1.53
C MET A 44 -6.97 -7.18 2.03
N PRO A 45 -5.87 -6.66 1.45
CA PRO A 45 -5.30 -5.39 1.87
C PRO A 45 -6.19 -4.22 1.47
N ILE A 46 -6.59 -3.41 2.45
CA ILE A 46 -7.46 -2.25 2.29
C ILE A 46 -6.92 -1.06 3.09
N CYS A 47 -7.33 0.15 2.74
CA CYS A 47 -6.96 1.36 3.50
C CYS A 47 -7.99 1.66 4.59
N ALA A 48 -7.57 2.41 5.62
CA ALA A 48 -8.45 2.83 6.71
C ALA A 48 -9.72 3.55 6.26
N ALA A 49 -9.63 4.39 5.22
CA ALA A 49 -10.81 5.06 4.66
C ALA A 49 -11.82 4.04 4.11
N CYS A 50 -11.37 3.15 3.23
CA CYS A 50 -12.23 2.11 2.68
C CYS A 50 -12.70 1.11 3.75
N ALA A 51 -12.00 0.95 4.87
CA ALA A 51 -12.43 0.13 6.00
C ALA A 51 -13.54 0.80 6.82
N ALA A 52 -13.52 2.14 6.92
CA ALA A 52 -14.50 2.92 7.67
C ALA A 52 -15.83 3.14 6.92
N GLU A 53 -15.83 3.02 5.59
CA GLU A 53 -17.03 3.15 4.74
C GLU A 53 -17.81 1.82 4.59
N ARG A 54 -17.53 0.82 5.43
CA ARG A 54 -18.14 -0.52 5.38
C ARG A 54 -19.15 -0.74 6.48
#